data_AF-A0A4W5KTD4-F1
#
_entry.id   AF-A0A4W5KTD4-F1
#
_cell.length_a   1.000
_cell.length_b   1.000
_cell.length_c   1.000
_cell.angle_alpha   90.00
_cell.angle_beta   90.00
_cell.angle_gamma   90.00
#
_symmetry.space_group_name_H-M   'P 1'
#
loop_
_entity.id
_entity.type
_entity.pdbx_description
1 polymer ?
#
loop_
_entity_poly.entity_id
_entity_poly.type
_entity_poly.pdbx_seq_one_letter_code
_entity_poly.pdbx_strand_id
1 'polypeptide(L)'
;MASDDIALLAEALSKTHVGYGELSYKGQGLKLDNAESVKELVREIEEYQGLRALRLEGNTVGVEAAQAIAKALECKDQLQSCHWSDMFTGRLRSEIPTALRSLGSALMTAGARLRELDLSDNAFGPDGVKGIETLLKSSVCHSLREGALAMAQALRHLRTVQVINFGDCLVRSEGAIALSAVLREGLPTLKELNLSFGEITEAAALVLAQAVQDKPHLEKLDLNGNCLGEEGCEALKETMDRADILASLSDDEGEPDDDDEEEEEDEEDEENGKEMKENGVKDKRDSPVKPEPACHPEVLSFLSSPTAETLLKLGDNRTGLIQQHVDVSDSDKVADAFLKISSLYSDDHEVKKAVLETIDTLLKKAFFGSSLQTYSFLSTLLVMLGLLKGEGKVKKVQVLPGHLLVLEHAVQQDYFPQDHASLLDTFVARAFSLLIKTEYCRASLMPPLITVLAAM
;
A
#
# COMPACT_ATOMS: atom_id res chain seq x y z
N MET A 1 22.51 -56.92 0.77
CA MET A 1 22.15 -56.58 -0.63
C MET A 1 20.87 -55.74 -0.66
N ALA A 2 19.68 -56.25 -0.32
CA ALA A 2 18.46 -55.41 -0.35
C ALA A 2 18.41 -54.25 0.68
N SER A 3 19.14 -54.34 1.80
CA SER A 3 19.17 -53.28 2.84
C SER A 3 20.08 -52.10 2.47
N ASP A 4 21.16 -52.36 1.73
CA ASP A 4 22.14 -51.33 1.34
C ASP A 4 21.57 -50.49 0.19
N ASP A 5 20.80 -51.12 -0.71
CA ASP A 5 20.11 -50.46 -1.81
C ASP A 5 19.00 -49.51 -1.31
N ILE A 6 18.32 -49.83 -0.20
CA ILE A 6 17.31 -48.95 0.41
C ILE A 6 17.96 -47.73 1.07
N ALA A 7 19.11 -47.89 1.73
CA ALA A 7 19.85 -46.77 2.31
C ALA A 7 20.40 -45.85 1.21
N LEU A 8 20.94 -46.42 0.13
CA LEU A 8 21.40 -45.67 -1.04
C LEU A 8 20.24 -45.00 -1.79
N LEU A 9 19.06 -45.63 -1.85
CA LEU A 9 17.85 -45.01 -2.40
C LEU A 9 17.34 -43.89 -1.50
N ALA A 10 17.36 -44.04 -0.17
CA ALA A 10 16.96 -42.98 0.76
C ALA A 10 17.92 -41.79 0.70
N GLU A 11 19.23 -42.05 0.57
CA GLU A 11 20.26 -41.02 0.40
C GLU A 11 20.22 -40.37 -1.00
N ALA A 12 19.91 -41.15 -2.04
CA ALA A 12 19.68 -40.63 -3.38
C ALA A 12 18.38 -39.81 -3.44
N LEU A 13 17.32 -40.24 -2.75
CA LEU A 13 16.04 -39.52 -2.64
C LEU A 13 16.16 -38.26 -1.78
N SER A 14 16.99 -38.25 -0.72
CA SER A 14 17.30 -37.03 0.02
C SER A 14 18.13 -36.04 -0.80
N LYS A 15 18.95 -36.54 -1.74
CA LYS A 15 19.76 -35.71 -2.66
C LYS A 15 18.99 -35.29 -3.91
N THR A 16 17.96 -36.02 -4.35
CA THR A 16 17.06 -35.59 -5.43
C THR A 16 15.91 -34.79 -4.86
N HIS A 17 16.15 -33.50 -4.64
CA HIS A 17 15.07 -32.53 -4.39
C HIS A 17 14.16 -32.44 -5.62
N VAL A 18 13.05 -33.17 -5.60
CA VAL A 18 11.85 -32.81 -6.38
C VAL A 18 11.14 -31.72 -5.57
N GLY A 19 11.63 -30.48 -5.67
CA GLY A 19 11.07 -29.35 -4.93
C GLY A 19 11.71 -28.03 -5.31
N TYR A 20 11.02 -27.26 -6.17
CA TYR A 20 11.06 -25.80 -6.28
C TYR A 20 12.29 -25.02 -5.75
N GLY A 21 13.50 -25.24 -6.28
CA GLY A 21 14.64 -24.34 -6.06
C GLY A 21 14.95 -23.96 -4.60
N GLU A 22 14.74 -24.85 -3.64
CA GLU A 22 14.93 -24.59 -2.20
C GLU A 22 16.27 -25.16 -1.71
N LEU A 23 16.98 -24.38 -0.89
CA LEU A 23 18.12 -24.81 -0.09
C LEU A 23 17.76 -24.70 1.39
N SER A 24 17.81 -25.80 2.13
CA SER A 24 17.28 -25.87 3.50
C SER A 24 18.29 -26.42 4.51
N TYR A 25 18.53 -25.64 5.55
CA TYR A 25 19.34 -25.96 6.73
C TYR A 25 18.48 -26.00 8.02
N LYS A 26 17.16 -26.12 7.86
CA LYS A 26 16.19 -26.06 8.95
C LYS A 26 16.49 -27.07 10.07
N GLY A 27 16.50 -26.60 11.31
CA GLY A 27 16.51 -27.43 12.53
C GLY A 27 17.81 -28.18 12.77
N GLN A 28 18.91 -27.77 12.13
CA GLN A 28 20.21 -28.43 12.30
C GLN A 28 20.96 -27.96 13.56
N GLY A 29 20.54 -26.87 14.21
CA GLY A 29 21.17 -26.36 15.43
C GLY A 29 22.62 -25.91 15.21
N LEU A 30 22.98 -25.48 14.01
CA LEU A 30 24.34 -25.08 13.65
C LEU A 30 24.71 -23.75 14.31
N LYS A 31 25.94 -23.66 14.80
CA LYS A 31 26.54 -22.39 15.26
C LYS A 31 27.38 -21.79 14.14
N LEU A 32 26.74 -20.91 13.38
CA LEU A 32 27.31 -20.20 12.25
C LEU A 32 27.90 -18.88 12.75
N ASP A 33 29.08 -18.92 13.36
CA ASP A 33 29.69 -17.77 14.02
C ASP A 33 30.50 -16.87 13.07
N ASN A 34 31.13 -17.46 12.05
CA ASN A 34 32.09 -16.80 11.16
C ASN A 34 32.12 -17.38 9.73
N ALA A 35 32.92 -16.77 8.84
CA ALA A 35 33.01 -17.17 7.43
C ALA A 35 33.43 -18.64 7.22
N GLU A 36 34.28 -19.21 8.08
CA GLU A 36 34.69 -20.61 7.95
C GLU A 36 33.55 -21.56 8.36
N SER A 37 32.75 -21.19 9.37
CA SER A 37 31.60 -22.00 9.82
C SER A 37 30.48 -22.11 8.78
N VAL A 38 30.36 -21.14 7.87
CA VAL A 38 29.36 -21.14 6.78
C VAL A 38 29.94 -21.52 5.42
N LYS A 39 31.19 -21.97 5.34
CA LYS A 39 31.88 -22.19 4.06
C LYS A 39 31.17 -23.17 3.14
N GLU A 40 30.65 -24.27 3.71
CA GLU A 40 29.89 -25.26 2.94
C GLU A 40 28.53 -24.70 2.49
N LEU A 41 27.81 -24.02 3.40
CA LEU A 41 26.56 -23.32 3.10
C LEU A 41 26.73 -22.29 1.98
N VAL A 42 27.80 -21.48 2.05
CA VAL A 42 28.15 -20.48 1.03
C VAL A 42 28.43 -21.16 -0.31
N ARG A 43 29.24 -22.22 -0.33
CA ARG A 43 29.53 -22.97 -1.56
C ARG A 43 28.24 -23.52 -2.18
N GLU A 44 27.37 -24.10 -1.36
CA GLU A 44 26.09 -24.62 -1.82
C GLU A 44 25.19 -23.51 -2.37
N ILE A 45 25.08 -22.35 -1.69
CA ILE A 45 24.35 -21.19 -2.22
C ILE A 45 24.92 -20.81 -3.57
N GLU A 46 26.24 -20.61 -3.69
CA GLU A 46 26.90 -20.18 -4.94
C GLU A 46 26.62 -21.14 -6.10
N GLU A 47 26.78 -22.44 -5.87
CA GLU A 47 26.56 -23.51 -6.87
C GLU A 47 25.07 -23.71 -7.22
N TYR A 48 24.15 -23.34 -6.33
CA TYR A 48 22.71 -23.55 -6.53
C TYR A 48 22.15 -22.69 -7.68
N GLN A 49 21.77 -23.33 -8.78
CA GLN A 49 21.14 -22.67 -9.92
C GLN A 49 19.62 -22.51 -9.69
N GLY A 50 19.11 -21.29 -9.88
CA GLY A 50 17.69 -21.00 -9.70
C GLY A 50 17.20 -21.11 -8.25
N LEU A 51 18.04 -20.72 -7.29
CA LEU A 51 17.69 -20.66 -5.88
C LEU A 51 16.50 -19.69 -5.68
N ARG A 52 15.38 -20.24 -5.19
CA ARG A 52 14.13 -19.53 -4.89
C ARG A 52 13.86 -19.43 -3.40
N ALA A 53 14.31 -20.37 -2.60
CA ALA A 53 14.09 -20.36 -1.15
C ALA A 53 15.36 -20.73 -0.39
N LEU A 54 15.67 -19.97 0.67
CA LEU A 54 16.75 -20.29 1.61
C LEU A 54 16.18 -20.42 3.02
N ARG A 55 16.36 -21.57 3.65
CA ARG A 55 15.89 -21.83 5.02
C ARG A 55 17.05 -21.99 5.98
N LEU A 56 17.13 -21.11 6.97
CA LEU A 56 18.13 -21.12 8.04
C LEU A 56 17.49 -21.33 9.42
N GLU A 57 16.21 -21.69 9.47
CA GLU A 57 15.42 -21.81 10.70
C GLU A 57 16.10 -22.68 11.77
N GLY A 58 16.14 -22.20 13.02
CA GLY A 58 16.65 -22.97 14.16
C GLY A 58 18.17 -23.21 14.13
N ASN A 59 18.92 -22.28 13.55
CA ASN A 59 20.38 -22.22 13.62
C ASN A 59 20.82 -20.93 14.32
N THR A 60 22.09 -20.73 14.58
CA THR A 60 22.59 -19.49 15.19
C THR A 60 23.53 -18.79 14.23
N VAL A 61 23.14 -17.62 13.72
CA VAL A 61 23.89 -16.85 12.72
C VAL A 61 24.52 -15.61 13.36
N GLY A 62 25.84 -15.56 13.35
CA GLY A 62 26.64 -14.41 13.76
C GLY A 62 26.85 -13.38 12.64
N VAL A 63 27.41 -12.22 13.00
CA VAL A 63 27.62 -11.10 12.06
C VAL A 63 28.52 -11.52 10.88
N GLU A 64 29.67 -12.13 11.15
CA GLU A 64 30.61 -12.54 10.11
C GLU A 64 30.04 -13.65 9.21
N ALA A 65 29.30 -14.58 9.79
CA ALA A 65 28.57 -15.61 9.05
C ALA A 65 27.49 -14.99 8.15
N ALA A 66 26.68 -14.06 8.68
CA ALA A 66 25.68 -13.34 7.90
C ALA A 66 26.29 -12.55 6.74
N GLN A 67 27.46 -11.93 6.93
CA GLN A 67 28.19 -11.24 5.87
C GLN A 67 28.67 -12.19 4.76
N ALA A 68 29.20 -13.36 5.13
CA ALA A 68 29.63 -14.36 4.17
C ALA A 68 28.44 -14.96 3.38
N ILE A 69 27.33 -15.27 4.07
CA ILE A 69 26.07 -15.70 3.43
C ILE A 69 25.53 -14.60 2.51
N ALA A 70 25.50 -13.35 2.99
CA ALA A 70 25.05 -12.20 2.21
C ALA A 70 25.85 -12.07 0.90
N LYS A 71 27.17 -12.25 0.95
CA LYS A 71 28.00 -12.18 -0.25
C LYS A 71 27.60 -13.20 -1.32
N ALA A 72 27.25 -14.42 -0.89
CA ALA A 72 26.78 -15.47 -1.80
C ALA A 72 25.40 -15.17 -2.40
N LEU A 73 24.55 -14.45 -1.66
CA LEU A 73 23.19 -14.08 -2.07
C LEU A 73 23.14 -12.93 -3.09
N GLU A 74 24.17 -12.10 -3.20
CA GLU A 74 24.22 -10.96 -4.15
C GLU A 74 23.99 -11.37 -5.62
N CYS A 75 24.23 -12.64 -5.97
CA CYS A 75 24.05 -13.18 -7.32
C CYS A 75 22.74 -13.99 -7.48
N LYS A 76 21.82 -13.96 -6.50
CA LYS A 76 20.60 -14.79 -6.47
C LYS A 76 19.34 -13.95 -6.69
N ASP A 77 19.21 -13.45 -7.91
CA ASP A 77 18.08 -12.63 -8.38
C ASP A 77 16.71 -13.35 -8.33
N GLN A 78 16.71 -14.68 -8.44
CA GLN A 78 15.49 -15.50 -8.40
C GLN A 78 14.98 -15.81 -6.99
N LEU A 79 15.65 -15.34 -5.94
CA LEU A 79 15.26 -15.62 -4.56
C LEU A 79 13.90 -14.96 -4.23
N GLN A 80 13.01 -15.77 -3.66
CA GLN A 80 11.62 -15.42 -3.36
C GLN A 80 11.24 -15.67 -1.90
N SER A 81 11.88 -16.63 -1.22
CA SER A 81 11.56 -16.95 0.18
C SER A 81 12.83 -17.00 1.03
N CYS A 82 12.79 -16.28 2.16
CA CYS A 82 13.84 -16.31 3.18
C CYS A 82 13.22 -16.73 4.51
N HIS A 83 13.66 -17.87 5.05
CA HIS A 83 13.21 -18.35 6.35
C HIS A 83 14.32 -18.19 7.39
N TRP A 84 14.20 -17.13 8.18
CA TRP A 84 15.18 -16.67 9.17
C TRP A 84 14.63 -16.78 10.59
N SER A 85 13.63 -17.64 10.81
CA SER A 85 13.06 -17.90 12.13
C SER A 85 14.10 -18.47 13.10
N ASP A 86 14.09 -18.05 14.36
CA ASP A 86 14.96 -18.57 15.42
C ASP A 86 16.44 -18.68 14.98
N MET A 87 16.95 -17.65 14.29
CA MET A 87 18.31 -17.65 13.76
C MET A 87 19.34 -16.90 14.63
N PHE A 88 18.89 -16.20 15.68
CA PHE A 88 19.73 -15.39 16.56
C PHE A 88 19.79 -15.87 18.02
N THR A 89 19.26 -17.06 18.30
CA THR A 89 19.31 -17.63 19.65
C THR A 89 20.75 -17.74 20.16
N GLY A 90 21.01 -17.07 21.29
CA GLY A 90 22.33 -17.03 21.92
C GLY A 90 23.30 -15.97 21.39
N ARG A 91 22.90 -15.10 20.44
CA ARG A 91 23.70 -13.94 19.99
C ARG A 91 23.44 -12.70 20.85
N LEU A 92 24.38 -11.75 20.81
CA LEU A 92 24.18 -10.46 21.48
C LEU A 92 23.14 -9.63 20.72
N ARG A 93 22.26 -8.94 21.45
CA ARG A 93 21.23 -8.06 20.85
C ARG A 93 21.81 -7.00 19.92
N SER A 94 23.03 -6.52 20.18
CA SER A 94 23.73 -5.54 19.34
C SER A 94 24.24 -6.09 18.00
N GLU A 95 24.34 -7.42 17.85
CA GLU A 95 24.82 -8.06 16.63
C GLU A 95 23.72 -8.23 15.58
N ILE A 96 22.49 -8.48 16.04
CA ILE A 96 21.32 -8.78 15.21
C ILE A 96 21.10 -7.73 14.11
N PRO A 97 21.11 -6.41 14.40
CA PRO A 97 20.83 -5.41 13.38
C PRO A 97 21.89 -5.38 12.29
N THR A 98 23.15 -5.66 12.64
CA THR A 98 24.27 -5.68 11.69
C THR A 98 24.17 -6.90 10.77
N ALA A 99 23.84 -8.07 11.31
CA ALA A 99 23.61 -9.27 10.52
C ALA A 99 22.44 -9.10 9.53
N LEU A 100 21.31 -8.57 10.01
CA LEU A 100 20.12 -8.30 9.19
C LEU A 100 20.40 -7.27 8.08
N ARG A 101 21.13 -6.19 8.38
CA ARG A 101 21.54 -5.19 7.36
C ARG A 101 22.39 -5.82 6.27
N SER A 102 23.34 -6.69 6.62
CA SER A 102 24.18 -7.36 5.63
C SER A 102 23.35 -8.25 4.70
N LEU A 103 22.47 -9.09 5.26
CA LEU A 103 21.58 -9.95 4.47
C LEU A 103 20.63 -9.13 3.61
N GLY A 104 19.98 -8.11 4.18
CA GLY A 104 19.07 -7.23 3.45
C GLY A 104 19.74 -6.47 2.31
N SER A 105 20.95 -5.94 2.54
CA SER A 105 21.73 -5.27 1.49
C SER A 105 22.08 -6.19 0.33
N ALA A 106 22.41 -7.45 0.61
CA ALA A 106 22.67 -8.42 -0.45
C ALA A 106 21.42 -8.74 -1.29
N LEU A 107 20.26 -8.89 -0.66
CA LEU A 107 19.01 -9.13 -1.38
C LEU A 107 18.62 -7.94 -2.27
N MET A 108 18.82 -6.71 -1.77
CA MET A 108 18.65 -5.50 -2.57
C MET A 108 19.61 -5.44 -3.75
N THR A 109 20.88 -5.82 -3.52
CA THR A 109 21.91 -5.88 -4.56
C THR A 109 21.58 -6.92 -5.63
N ALA A 110 21.06 -8.08 -5.21
CA ALA A 110 20.65 -9.15 -6.11
C ALA A 110 19.43 -8.79 -6.97
N GLY A 111 18.67 -7.76 -6.60
CA GLY A 111 17.39 -7.45 -7.25
C GLY A 111 16.33 -8.53 -6.99
N ALA A 112 16.45 -9.26 -5.88
CA ALA A 112 15.52 -10.30 -5.49
C ALA A 112 14.09 -9.76 -5.34
N ARG A 113 13.08 -10.63 -5.45
CA ARG A 113 11.67 -10.26 -5.29
C ARG A 113 11.02 -11.22 -4.30
N LEU A 114 11.11 -10.87 -3.02
CA LEU A 114 10.61 -11.72 -1.96
C LEU A 114 9.08 -11.75 -1.94
N ARG A 115 8.56 -12.97 -1.80
CA ARG A 115 7.16 -13.32 -1.53
C ARG A 115 6.98 -13.80 -0.09
N GLU A 116 8.05 -14.21 0.56
CA GLU A 116 8.04 -14.68 1.94
C GLU A 116 9.33 -14.27 2.65
N LEU A 117 9.18 -13.67 3.83
CA LEU A 117 10.27 -13.36 4.74
C LEU A 117 9.81 -13.71 6.15
N ASP A 118 10.31 -14.80 6.68
CA ASP A 118 9.99 -15.27 8.04
C ASP A 118 11.10 -14.83 9.00
N LEU A 119 10.75 -13.95 9.94
CA LEU A 119 11.63 -13.39 10.99
C LEU A 119 11.21 -13.83 12.40
N SER A 120 10.28 -14.79 12.51
CA SER A 120 9.69 -15.22 13.78
C SER A 120 10.73 -15.72 14.79
N ASP A 121 10.37 -15.76 16.07
CA ASP A 121 11.18 -16.36 17.14
C ASP A 121 12.60 -15.82 17.33
N ASN A 122 12.89 -14.57 16.90
CA ASN A 122 14.22 -13.96 17.06
C ASN A 122 14.32 -12.92 18.20
N ALA A 123 13.23 -12.62 18.91
CA ALA A 123 13.18 -11.78 20.12
C ALA A 123 14.06 -10.49 20.08
N PHE A 124 14.16 -9.81 18.93
CA PHE A 124 15.16 -8.76 18.72
C PHE A 124 14.78 -7.36 19.26
N GLY A 125 13.48 -7.12 19.53
CA GLY A 125 12.96 -5.83 20.00
C GLY A 125 13.24 -4.66 19.04
N PRO A 126 13.04 -3.39 19.46
CA PRO A 126 13.13 -2.22 18.56
C PRO A 126 14.48 -2.08 17.84
N ASP A 127 15.58 -2.52 18.44
CA ASP A 127 16.90 -2.46 17.81
C ASP A 127 17.01 -3.40 16.58
N GLY A 128 16.37 -4.58 16.63
CA GLY A 128 16.31 -5.51 15.50
C GLY A 128 15.49 -4.96 14.34
N VAL A 129 14.42 -4.23 14.63
CA VAL A 129 13.56 -3.57 13.62
C VAL A 129 14.38 -2.57 12.80
N LYS A 130 15.22 -1.75 13.44
CA LYS A 130 16.18 -0.86 12.76
C LYS A 130 17.15 -1.60 11.83
N GLY A 131 17.42 -2.88 12.09
CA GLY A 131 18.27 -3.73 11.26
C GLY A 131 17.63 -4.16 9.94
N ILE A 132 16.31 -4.27 9.90
CA ILE A 132 15.55 -4.81 8.76
C ILE A 132 14.73 -3.76 8.02
N GLU A 133 14.51 -2.59 8.64
CA GLU A 133 13.70 -1.49 8.12
C GLU A 133 14.02 -1.13 6.66
N THR A 134 15.31 -0.99 6.32
CA THR A 134 15.73 -0.66 4.94
C THR A 134 15.32 -1.73 3.93
N LEU A 135 15.42 -3.02 4.31
CA LEU A 135 15.00 -4.13 3.45
C LEU A 135 13.48 -4.11 3.25
N LEU A 136 12.71 -3.90 4.33
CA LEU A 136 11.24 -3.83 4.26
C LEU A 136 10.77 -2.64 3.40
N LYS A 137 11.44 -1.49 3.49
CA LYS A 137 11.18 -0.30 2.67
C LYS A 137 11.66 -0.41 1.22
N SER A 138 12.49 -1.41 0.89
CA SER A 138 13.02 -1.60 -0.47
C SER A 138 12.02 -2.25 -1.44
N SER A 139 12.33 -2.20 -2.74
CA SER A 139 11.56 -2.87 -3.80
C SER A 139 11.58 -4.39 -3.71
N VAL A 140 12.56 -4.98 -3.01
CA VAL A 140 12.67 -6.44 -2.79
C VAL A 140 11.46 -6.98 -2.04
N CYS A 141 10.96 -6.21 -1.06
CA CYS A 141 9.81 -6.55 -0.24
C CYS A 141 8.51 -5.92 -0.74
N HIS A 142 8.49 -5.37 -1.96
CA HIS A 142 7.28 -4.73 -2.50
C HIS A 142 6.12 -5.75 -2.59
N SER A 143 6.39 -6.97 -3.03
CA SER A 143 5.39 -8.05 -3.05
C SER A 143 4.98 -8.55 -1.65
N LEU A 144 5.77 -8.29 -0.60
CA LEU A 144 5.37 -8.54 0.78
C LEU A 144 4.40 -7.46 1.30
N ARG A 145 4.55 -6.21 0.86
CA ARG A 145 3.60 -5.11 1.13
C ARG A 145 2.30 -5.28 0.36
N GLU A 146 2.38 -5.74 -0.88
CA GLU A 146 1.21 -6.29 -1.58
C GLU A 146 0.63 -7.50 -0.83
N GLY A 147 1.41 -8.19 0.02
CA GLY A 147 0.98 -9.35 0.78
C GLY A 147 -0.22 -9.09 1.69
N ALA A 148 -0.31 -7.96 2.39
CA ALA A 148 -1.50 -7.63 3.19
C ALA A 148 -2.75 -7.43 2.31
N LEU A 149 -2.59 -6.74 1.17
CA LEU A 149 -3.65 -6.49 0.19
C LEU A 149 -4.05 -7.77 -0.57
N ALA A 150 -3.08 -8.59 -0.95
CA ALA A 150 -3.24 -9.88 -1.61
C ALA A 150 -3.80 -10.94 -0.64
N MET A 151 -3.45 -10.86 0.64
CA MET A 151 -4.02 -11.68 1.71
C MET A 151 -5.46 -11.29 1.97
N ALA A 152 -5.79 -10.00 2.01
CA ALA A 152 -7.17 -9.52 2.01
C ALA A 152 -7.94 -10.09 0.78
N GLN A 153 -7.37 -10.00 -0.42
CA GLN A 153 -7.97 -10.59 -1.63
C GLN A 153 -8.15 -12.12 -1.54
N ALA A 154 -7.20 -12.84 -0.95
CA ALA A 154 -7.27 -14.29 -0.76
C ALA A 154 -8.32 -14.69 0.30
N LEU A 155 -8.43 -13.92 1.38
CA LEU A 155 -9.38 -14.14 2.48
C LEU A 155 -10.84 -14.04 2.03
N ARG A 156 -11.15 -13.27 0.96
CA ARG A 156 -12.54 -13.12 0.46
C ARG A 156 -13.21 -14.46 0.09
N HIS A 157 -12.41 -15.45 -0.29
CA HIS A 157 -12.88 -16.76 -0.73
C HIS A 157 -12.96 -17.80 0.39
N LEU A 158 -12.42 -17.48 1.58
CA LEU A 158 -12.30 -18.43 2.69
C LEU A 158 -13.51 -18.40 3.63
N ARG A 159 -14.68 -18.80 3.11
CA ARG A 159 -15.99 -18.72 3.80
C ARG A 159 -16.10 -19.51 5.12
N THR A 160 -15.14 -20.39 5.43
CA THR A 160 -15.16 -21.29 6.59
C THR A 160 -14.12 -20.96 7.66
N VAL A 161 -13.32 -19.90 7.45
CA VAL A 161 -12.28 -19.51 8.41
C VAL A 161 -12.90 -18.97 9.69
N GLN A 162 -12.36 -19.43 10.82
CA GLN A 162 -12.83 -19.07 12.17
C GLN A 162 -11.81 -18.23 12.93
N VAL A 163 -10.51 -18.35 12.62
CA VAL A 163 -9.45 -17.62 13.31
C VAL A 163 -8.51 -17.04 12.28
N ILE A 164 -8.26 -15.74 12.37
CA ILE A 164 -7.27 -15.01 11.57
C ILE A 164 -6.31 -14.35 12.55
N ASN A 165 -5.02 -14.66 12.43
CA ASN A 165 -3.99 -14.09 13.29
C ASN A 165 -2.88 -13.47 12.43
N PHE A 166 -2.82 -12.14 12.46
CA PHE A 166 -1.75 -11.32 11.89
C PHE A 166 -1.10 -10.44 12.97
N GLY A 167 -1.08 -10.90 14.21
CA GLY A 167 -0.27 -10.28 15.25
C GLY A 167 1.20 -10.21 14.82
N ASP A 168 1.87 -9.10 15.11
CA ASP A 168 3.28 -8.85 14.76
C ASP A 168 3.59 -8.91 13.25
N CYS A 169 2.57 -8.83 12.40
CA CYS A 169 2.74 -8.93 10.94
C CYS A 169 2.88 -7.57 10.24
N LEU A 170 3.03 -6.47 10.97
CA LEU A 170 3.13 -5.11 10.42
C LEU A 170 2.07 -4.83 9.35
N VAL A 171 0.82 -5.19 9.65
CA VAL A 171 -0.32 -5.06 8.73
C VAL A 171 -0.51 -3.60 8.28
N ARG A 172 -0.16 -2.64 9.15
CA ARG A 172 -0.28 -1.20 8.96
C ARG A 172 -1.70 -0.75 8.68
N SER A 173 -1.92 0.56 8.64
CA SER A 173 -3.25 1.15 8.48
C SER A 173 -3.89 0.76 7.14
N GLU A 174 -3.11 0.70 6.05
CA GLU A 174 -3.58 0.32 4.72
C GLU A 174 -4.03 -1.13 4.66
N GLY A 175 -3.26 -2.06 5.26
CA GLY A 175 -3.62 -3.47 5.32
C GLY A 175 -4.83 -3.73 6.21
N ALA A 176 -4.92 -3.01 7.34
CA ALA A 176 -6.05 -3.03 8.24
C ALA A 176 -7.35 -2.58 7.54
N ILE A 177 -7.27 -1.46 6.80
CA ILE A 177 -8.38 -0.95 6.00
C ILE A 177 -8.76 -1.94 4.89
N ALA A 178 -7.78 -2.54 4.20
CA ALA A 178 -8.05 -3.55 3.19
C ALA A 178 -8.76 -4.79 3.76
N LEU A 179 -8.34 -5.25 4.95
CA LEU A 179 -9.01 -6.34 5.67
C LEU A 179 -10.44 -5.97 6.05
N SER A 180 -10.69 -4.71 6.44
CA SER A 180 -12.03 -4.23 6.78
C SER A 180 -13.02 -4.40 5.62
N ALA A 181 -12.61 -4.12 4.37
CA ALA A 181 -13.45 -4.31 3.19
C ALA A 181 -13.81 -5.79 2.99
N VAL A 182 -12.85 -6.68 3.20
CA VAL A 182 -13.04 -8.13 3.07
C VAL A 182 -13.90 -8.70 4.19
N LEU A 183 -13.78 -8.16 5.40
CA LEU A 183 -14.61 -8.54 6.54
C LEU A 183 -16.07 -8.17 6.29
N ARG A 184 -16.38 -7.04 5.65
CA ARG A 184 -17.77 -6.68 5.31
C ARG A 184 -18.39 -7.66 4.30
N GLU A 185 -17.64 -8.07 3.27
CA GLU A 185 -18.16 -8.92 2.18
C GLU A 185 -18.04 -10.45 2.44
N GLY A 186 -17.11 -10.86 3.31
CA GLY A 186 -16.58 -12.23 3.44
C GLY A 186 -16.48 -12.72 4.89
N LEU A 187 -16.15 -13.99 5.12
CA LEU A 187 -15.87 -14.55 6.47
C LEU A 187 -17.05 -14.58 7.47
N PRO A 188 -18.18 -15.27 7.18
CA PRO A 188 -19.34 -15.31 8.07
C PRO A 188 -19.10 -16.13 9.35
N THR A 189 -18.14 -17.05 9.34
CA THR A 189 -17.83 -17.95 10.47
C THR A 189 -16.69 -17.46 11.37
N LEU A 190 -16.21 -16.24 11.16
CA LEU A 190 -15.05 -15.70 11.89
C LEU A 190 -15.37 -15.54 13.38
N LYS A 191 -14.50 -16.06 14.23
CA LYS A 191 -14.55 -16.03 15.69
C LYS A 191 -13.45 -15.19 16.30
N GLU A 192 -12.24 -15.25 15.76
CA GLU A 192 -11.10 -14.48 16.28
C GLU A 192 -10.36 -13.76 15.15
N LEU A 193 -10.09 -12.48 15.36
CA LEU A 193 -9.23 -11.64 14.52
C LEU A 193 -8.15 -11.02 15.41
N ASN A 194 -6.89 -11.40 15.21
CA ASN A 194 -5.75 -10.79 15.88
C ASN A 194 -4.95 -9.93 14.89
N LEU A 195 -4.81 -8.64 15.22
CA LEU A 195 -4.07 -7.62 14.49
C LEU A 195 -3.14 -6.83 15.44
N SER A 196 -2.69 -7.46 16.53
CA SER A 196 -1.79 -6.83 17.50
C SER A 196 -0.44 -6.45 16.88
N PHE A 197 0.22 -5.41 17.39
CA PHE A 197 1.57 -4.99 16.98
C PHE A 197 1.69 -4.77 15.47
N GLY A 198 0.69 -4.10 14.90
CA GLY A 198 0.52 -3.91 13.47
C GLY A 198 0.84 -2.49 12.97
N GLU A 199 1.19 -1.53 13.83
CA GLU A 199 1.30 -0.09 13.49
C GLU A 199 -0.03 0.47 12.92
N ILE A 200 -1.17 0.02 13.45
CA ILE A 200 -2.50 0.46 13.02
C ILE A 200 -2.86 1.76 13.77
N THR A 201 -3.27 2.78 13.01
CA THR A 201 -3.72 4.06 13.58
C THR A 201 -5.15 3.97 14.11
N GLU A 202 -5.54 4.90 14.99
CA GLU A 202 -6.92 5.09 15.47
C GLU A 202 -7.94 5.00 14.32
N ALA A 203 -7.76 5.80 13.26
CA ALA A 203 -8.73 5.88 12.17
C ALA A 203 -8.93 4.52 11.47
N ALA A 204 -7.83 3.80 11.20
CA ALA A 204 -7.90 2.48 10.58
C ALA A 204 -8.54 1.44 11.52
N ALA A 205 -8.30 1.55 12.82
CA ALA A 205 -8.87 0.65 13.82
C ALA A 205 -10.38 0.86 13.99
N LEU A 206 -10.87 2.10 13.92
CA LEU A 206 -12.31 2.39 13.91
C LEU A 206 -13.01 1.79 12.68
N VAL A 207 -12.38 1.92 11.50
CA VAL A 207 -12.89 1.32 10.25
C VAL A 207 -12.96 -0.21 10.38
N LEU A 208 -11.95 -0.84 10.96
CA LEU A 208 -11.93 -2.27 11.27
C LEU A 208 -13.05 -2.67 12.25
N ALA A 209 -13.21 -1.92 13.34
CA ALA A 209 -14.24 -2.17 14.35
C ALA A 209 -15.65 -2.16 13.75
N GLN A 210 -15.94 -1.18 12.89
CA GLN A 210 -17.20 -1.12 12.16
C GLN A 210 -17.36 -2.30 11.19
N ALA A 211 -16.29 -2.75 10.53
CA ALA A 211 -16.36 -3.88 9.60
C ALA A 211 -16.67 -5.22 10.26
N VAL A 212 -16.35 -5.36 11.55
CA VAL A 212 -16.55 -6.61 12.30
C VAL A 212 -17.83 -6.63 13.15
N GLN A 213 -18.54 -5.50 13.28
CA GLN A 213 -19.80 -5.42 14.03
C GLN A 213 -20.84 -6.44 13.56
N ASP A 214 -20.99 -6.60 12.24
CA ASP A 214 -21.99 -7.48 11.62
C ASP A 214 -21.61 -8.97 11.66
N LYS A 215 -20.57 -9.35 12.43
CA LYS A 215 -20.12 -10.74 12.55
C LYS A 215 -20.82 -11.47 13.70
N PRO A 216 -21.74 -12.41 13.40
CA PRO A 216 -22.56 -13.05 14.43
C PRO A 216 -21.77 -14.00 15.33
N HIS A 217 -20.61 -14.49 14.86
CA HIS A 217 -19.80 -15.48 15.55
C HIS A 217 -18.49 -14.93 16.10
N LEU A 218 -18.24 -13.62 15.97
CA LEU A 218 -17.00 -13.03 16.47
C LEU A 218 -17.02 -13.02 18.01
N GLU A 219 -15.96 -13.60 18.57
CA GLU A 219 -15.71 -13.79 20.00
C GLU A 219 -14.51 -12.95 20.46
N LYS A 220 -13.52 -12.69 19.59
CA LYS A 220 -12.33 -11.90 19.94
C LYS A 220 -11.81 -11.01 18.80
N LEU A 221 -11.53 -9.75 19.10
CA LEU A 221 -10.78 -8.81 18.27
C LEU A 221 -9.58 -8.28 19.09
N ASP A 222 -8.37 -8.56 18.63
CA ASP A 222 -7.14 -8.13 19.30
C ASP A 222 -6.43 -7.05 18.48
N LEU A 223 -6.31 -5.86 19.07
CA LEU A 223 -5.69 -4.67 18.47
C LEU A 223 -4.57 -4.12 19.37
N ASN A 224 -4.03 -4.93 20.29
CA ASN A 224 -2.99 -4.49 21.22
C ASN A 224 -1.69 -4.04 20.57
N GLY A 225 -0.99 -3.09 21.18
CA GLY A 225 0.32 -2.62 20.69
C GLY A 225 0.24 -1.91 19.34
N ASN A 226 -0.86 -1.20 19.09
CA ASN A 226 -1.07 -0.36 17.91
C ASN A 226 -1.15 1.11 18.30
N CYS A 227 -0.96 2.00 17.33
CA CYS A 227 -0.93 3.45 17.51
C CYS A 227 -2.35 4.05 17.63
N LEU A 228 -3.11 3.60 18.63
CA LEU A 228 -4.49 4.02 18.87
C LEU A 228 -4.58 5.27 19.75
N GLY A 229 -3.67 5.43 20.71
CA GLY A 229 -3.77 6.44 21.76
C GLY A 229 -4.95 6.23 22.72
N GLU A 230 -5.02 7.02 23.78
CA GLU A 230 -6.08 6.94 24.80
C GLU A 230 -7.46 7.29 24.20
N GLU A 231 -7.53 8.39 23.42
CA GLU A 231 -8.76 8.82 22.73
C GLU A 231 -9.27 7.76 21.74
N GLY A 232 -8.36 7.15 20.96
CA GLY A 232 -8.73 6.11 20.01
C GLY A 232 -9.21 4.83 20.68
N CYS A 233 -8.65 4.48 21.84
CA CYS A 233 -9.14 3.35 22.64
C CYS A 233 -10.54 3.60 23.22
N GLU A 234 -10.85 4.84 23.62
CA GLU A 234 -12.18 5.23 24.08
C GLU A 234 -13.18 5.21 22.92
N ALA A 235 -12.82 5.80 21.76
CA ALA A 235 -13.63 5.79 20.56
C ALA A 235 -13.91 4.36 20.05
N LEU A 236 -12.95 3.44 20.13
CA LEU A 236 -13.13 2.02 19.81
C LEU A 236 -14.15 1.34 20.72
N LYS A 237 -14.09 1.62 22.03
CA LYS A 237 -15.06 1.08 23.00
C LYS A 237 -16.46 1.63 22.78
N GLU A 238 -16.59 2.91 22.43
CA GLU A 238 -17.88 3.53 22.10
C GLU A 238 -18.44 3.01 20.77
N THR A 239 -17.57 2.81 19.78
CA THR A 239 -17.96 2.29 18.47
C THR A 239 -18.38 0.82 18.54
N MET A 240 -17.81 0.01 19.44
CA MET A 240 -18.16 -1.40 19.54
C MET A 240 -19.22 -1.65 20.62
N ASP A 241 -20.49 -1.83 20.18
CA ASP A 241 -21.61 -2.29 21.03
C ASP A 241 -21.32 -3.62 21.77
N ARG A 242 -20.33 -4.40 21.29
CA ARG A 242 -19.82 -5.63 21.90
C ARG A 242 -18.37 -5.46 22.38
N ALA A 243 -18.14 -4.50 23.27
CA ALA A 243 -16.82 -4.20 23.83
C ALA A 243 -16.19 -5.39 24.60
N ASP A 244 -16.98 -6.42 24.94
CA ASP A 244 -16.53 -7.70 25.52
C ASP A 244 -15.71 -8.56 24.53
N ILE A 245 -15.85 -8.32 23.23
CA ILE A 245 -15.05 -8.98 22.17
C ILE A 245 -13.65 -8.37 22.06
N LEU A 246 -13.50 -7.10 22.42
CA LEU A 246 -12.20 -6.43 22.37
C LEU A 246 -11.28 -7.06 23.41
N ALA A 247 -10.14 -7.58 22.97
CA ALA A 247 -9.06 -7.92 23.88
C ALA A 247 -8.65 -6.67 24.67
N SER A 248 -8.16 -6.85 25.90
CA SER A 248 -7.74 -5.73 26.75
C SER A 248 -6.76 -4.84 25.99
N LEU A 249 -7.18 -3.63 25.62
CA LEU A 249 -6.30 -2.63 25.01
C LEU A 249 -5.33 -2.15 26.10
N SER A 250 -4.05 -2.50 26.01
CA SER A 250 -3.03 -1.89 26.84
C SER A 250 -2.76 -0.48 26.33
N ASP A 251 -2.76 0.52 27.21
CA ASP A 251 -2.37 1.90 26.87
C ASP A 251 -0.97 1.88 26.26
N ASP A 252 -0.90 2.07 24.95
CA ASP A 252 0.36 2.20 24.22
C ASP A 252 0.76 3.68 24.25
N GLU A 253 1.80 3.98 25.02
CA GLU A 253 2.40 5.31 25.24
C GLU A 253 3.18 5.81 24.00
N GLY A 254 2.81 5.37 22.80
CA GLY A 254 3.43 5.78 21.55
C GLY A 254 2.95 7.17 21.16
N GLU A 255 3.65 8.21 21.61
CA GLU A 255 3.46 9.55 21.05
C GLU A 255 3.75 9.52 19.54
N PRO A 256 2.93 10.22 18.72
CA PRO A 256 3.33 10.51 17.35
C PRO A 256 4.59 11.39 17.39
N ASP A 257 5.66 10.98 16.71
CA ASP A 257 6.87 11.80 16.56
C ASP A 257 6.48 13.16 15.92
N ASP A 258 6.39 14.22 16.74
CA ASP A 258 6.11 15.63 16.39
C ASP A 258 7.42 16.36 15.98
N ASP A 259 8.14 15.84 15.00
CA ASP A 259 9.27 16.55 14.38
C ASP A 259 8.92 16.87 12.92
N ASP A 260 8.27 18.02 12.66
CA ASP A 260 8.29 18.74 11.37
C ASP A 260 7.62 20.14 11.52
N GLU A 261 8.09 20.96 12.47
CA GLU A 261 7.95 22.42 12.38
C GLU A 261 9.12 22.96 11.54
N GLU A 262 8.98 23.00 10.21
CA GLU A 262 9.85 23.85 9.38
C GLU A 262 9.11 25.17 9.09
N GLU A 263 9.66 26.23 9.69
CA GLU A 263 9.27 27.62 9.59
C GLU A 263 9.27 28.11 8.13
N GLU A 264 8.23 28.86 7.77
CA GLU A 264 8.20 29.60 6.51
C GLU A 264 9.14 30.82 6.59
N GLU A 265 10.10 30.92 5.67
CA GLU A 265 10.75 32.19 5.36
C GLU A 265 10.44 32.58 3.90
N ASP A 266 9.70 33.69 3.80
CA ASP A 266 9.50 34.52 2.61
C ASP A 266 10.83 34.96 2.00
N GLU A 267 10.96 34.99 0.67
CA GLU A 267 11.59 36.12 -0.03
C GLU A 267 10.96 36.36 -1.41
N GLU A 268 10.73 37.64 -1.68
CA GLU A 268 9.98 38.26 -2.77
C GLU A 268 10.76 38.34 -4.10
N ASP A 269 9.97 38.49 -5.18
CA ASP A 269 10.20 39.25 -6.42
C ASP A 269 11.49 39.13 -7.24
N GLU A 270 11.33 38.82 -8.54
CA GLU A 270 11.68 39.78 -9.61
C GLU A 270 11.08 39.37 -10.98
N GLU A 271 10.20 40.21 -11.52
CA GLU A 271 9.85 40.26 -12.94
C GLU A 271 10.96 40.93 -13.75
N ASN A 272 11.45 40.29 -14.83
CA ASN A 272 11.54 40.97 -16.15
C ASN A 272 11.93 40.04 -17.31
N GLY A 273 11.10 40.05 -18.36
CA GLY A 273 11.53 40.62 -19.63
C GLY A 273 12.19 39.75 -20.71
N LYS A 274 11.39 39.45 -21.73
CA LYS A 274 11.65 39.57 -23.19
C LYS A 274 12.29 38.41 -23.99
N GLU A 275 11.42 37.86 -24.84
CA GLU A 275 11.57 37.44 -26.25
C GLU A 275 12.97 37.39 -26.89
N MET A 276 13.24 36.31 -27.65
CA MET A 276 13.68 36.39 -29.05
C MET A 276 13.45 35.08 -29.83
N LYS A 277 13.22 35.24 -31.13
CA LYS A 277 12.70 34.29 -32.11
C LYS A 277 13.78 33.48 -32.86
N GLU A 278 13.32 32.32 -33.34
CA GLU A 278 13.51 31.69 -34.67
C GLU A 278 14.86 31.12 -35.18
N ASN A 279 14.70 29.87 -35.65
CA ASN A 279 15.15 29.25 -36.90
C ASN A 279 16.55 28.59 -37.01
N GLY A 280 16.52 27.28 -37.33
CA GLY A 280 17.66 26.47 -37.72
C GLY A 280 17.24 25.07 -38.18
N VAL A 281 17.22 24.85 -39.50
CA VAL A 281 16.62 23.73 -40.25
C VAL A 281 17.55 22.50 -40.44
N LYS A 282 16.93 21.29 -40.56
CA LYS A 282 17.36 20.01 -41.21
C LYS A 282 18.41 19.11 -40.53
N ASP A 283 18.11 17.82 -40.36
CA ASP A 283 18.33 16.81 -41.42
C ASP A 283 17.62 15.47 -41.19
N LYS A 284 17.30 14.77 -42.29
CA LYS A 284 16.56 13.49 -42.34
C LYS A 284 17.49 12.28 -42.11
N ARG A 285 16.94 11.17 -41.58
CA ARG A 285 17.22 9.80 -42.05
C ARG A 285 16.16 8.79 -41.57
N ASP A 286 15.51 8.14 -42.53
CA ASP A 286 14.53 7.06 -42.40
C ASP A 286 15.14 5.75 -41.90
N SER A 287 14.38 5.02 -41.07
CA SER A 287 14.22 3.55 -41.12
C SER A 287 13.00 3.10 -40.28
N PRO A 288 12.35 1.98 -40.62
CA PRO A 288 10.90 1.83 -40.47
C PRO A 288 10.48 1.22 -39.14
N VAL A 289 9.46 1.79 -38.48
CA VAL A 289 8.81 1.24 -37.29
C VAL A 289 7.32 1.08 -37.54
N LYS A 290 6.80 -0.06 -37.08
CA LYS A 290 5.40 -0.55 -37.13
C LYS A 290 4.37 0.49 -36.66
N PRO A 291 3.08 0.33 -37.05
CA PRO A 291 2.06 1.32 -36.75
C PRO A 291 1.71 1.34 -35.26
N GLU A 292 1.99 2.46 -34.60
CA GLU A 292 1.38 2.87 -33.33
C GLU A 292 -0.07 3.31 -33.55
N PRO A 293 -0.96 3.18 -32.53
CA PRO A 293 -2.27 3.82 -32.55
C PRO A 293 -2.10 5.34 -32.37
N ALA A 294 -2.85 6.13 -33.14
CA ALA A 294 -2.75 7.58 -33.21
C ALA A 294 -2.81 8.27 -31.82
N CYS A 295 -1.71 8.85 -31.39
CA CYS A 295 -1.63 9.73 -30.23
C CYS A 295 -2.07 11.14 -30.63
N HIS A 296 -3.15 11.67 -30.03
CA HIS A 296 -3.61 13.04 -30.26
C HIS A 296 -2.81 14.02 -29.38
N PRO A 297 -1.94 14.88 -29.94
CA PRO A 297 -1.08 15.80 -29.16
C PRO A 297 -1.86 16.77 -28.28
N GLU A 298 -3.10 17.06 -28.66
CA GLU A 298 -4.01 17.98 -27.99
C GLU A 298 -4.47 17.46 -26.62
N VAL A 299 -4.57 16.14 -26.43
CA VAL A 299 -5.02 15.55 -25.16
C VAL A 299 -3.90 15.54 -24.11
N LEU A 300 -2.67 15.25 -24.53
CA LEU A 300 -1.49 15.35 -23.65
C LEU A 300 -1.22 16.80 -23.26
N SER A 301 -1.40 17.75 -24.18
CA SER A 301 -1.34 19.18 -23.88
C SER A 301 -2.42 19.60 -22.89
N PHE A 302 -3.64 19.08 -23.02
CA PHE A 302 -4.75 19.33 -22.11
C PHE A 302 -4.49 18.78 -20.70
N LEU A 303 -4.08 17.51 -20.57
CA LEU A 303 -3.81 16.90 -19.26
C LEU A 303 -2.62 17.54 -18.53
N SER A 304 -1.72 18.19 -19.27
CA SER A 304 -0.60 18.96 -18.71
C SER A 304 -1.02 20.35 -18.23
N SER A 305 -1.92 21.03 -18.94
CA SER A 305 -2.44 22.36 -18.56
C SER A 305 -3.88 22.54 -19.06
N PRO A 306 -4.89 22.10 -18.28
CA PRO A 306 -6.28 22.11 -18.70
C PRO A 306 -6.83 23.54 -18.67
N THR A 307 -7.59 23.92 -19.70
CA THR A 307 -8.34 25.18 -19.76
C THR A 307 -9.75 24.94 -20.29
N ALA A 308 -10.70 25.83 -19.97
CA ALA A 308 -12.07 25.72 -20.48
C ALA A 308 -12.12 25.68 -22.02
N GLU A 309 -11.31 26.51 -22.69
CA GLU A 309 -11.21 26.49 -24.15
C GLU A 309 -10.66 25.18 -24.71
N THR A 310 -9.65 24.59 -24.07
CA THR A 310 -9.05 23.33 -24.54
C THR A 310 -9.98 22.15 -24.29
N LEU A 311 -10.75 22.15 -23.20
CA LEU A 311 -11.80 21.16 -22.94
C LEU A 311 -12.92 21.21 -24.01
N LEU A 312 -13.33 22.41 -24.41
CA LEU A 312 -14.35 22.59 -25.46
C LEU A 312 -13.82 22.21 -26.85
N LYS A 313 -12.54 22.48 -27.15
CA LYS A 313 -11.89 22.13 -28.42
C LYS A 313 -11.81 20.62 -28.68
N LEU A 314 -11.86 19.78 -27.63
CA LEU A 314 -11.89 18.32 -27.75
C LEU A 314 -13.21 17.78 -28.33
N GLY A 315 -14.24 18.62 -28.46
CA GLY A 315 -15.51 18.29 -29.13
C GLY A 315 -16.29 17.15 -28.45
N ASP A 316 -17.21 16.54 -29.18
CA ASP A 316 -18.16 15.56 -28.60
C ASP A 316 -17.49 14.24 -28.16
N ASN A 317 -16.25 13.97 -28.61
CA ASN A 317 -15.50 12.76 -28.25
C ASN A 317 -14.49 12.98 -27.10
N ARG A 318 -14.58 14.12 -26.40
CA ARG A 318 -13.65 14.50 -25.30
C ARG A 318 -13.52 13.43 -24.22
N THR A 319 -14.64 12.81 -23.85
CA THR A 319 -14.72 11.78 -22.81
C THR A 319 -13.93 10.54 -23.20
N GLY A 320 -14.07 10.08 -24.44
CA GLY A 320 -13.34 8.92 -24.98
C GLY A 320 -11.84 9.19 -25.13
N LEU A 321 -11.46 10.40 -25.53
CA LEU A 321 -10.06 10.80 -25.68
C LEU A 321 -9.34 10.90 -24.33
N ILE A 322 -9.97 11.50 -23.32
CA ILE A 322 -9.41 11.59 -21.96
C ILE A 322 -9.31 10.19 -21.34
N GLN A 323 -10.31 9.34 -21.54
CA GLN A 323 -10.30 7.95 -21.04
C GLN A 323 -9.21 7.05 -21.66
N GLN A 324 -8.69 7.37 -22.84
CA GLN A 324 -7.61 6.60 -23.48
C GLN A 324 -6.23 6.96 -22.91
N HIS A 325 -6.11 8.16 -22.33
CA HIS A 325 -4.85 8.69 -21.81
C HIS A 325 -4.76 8.68 -20.28
N VAL A 326 -5.87 8.61 -19.56
CA VAL A 326 -5.90 8.39 -18.11
C VAL A 326 -5.96 6.88 -17.85
N ASP A 327 -4.91 6.34 -17.24
CA ASP A 327 -4.93 4.97 -16.71
C ASP A 327 -5.86 4.92 -15.50
N VAL A 328 -7.08 4.45 -15.73
CA VAL A 328 -8.11 4.35 -14.69
C VAL A 328 -7.74 3.39 -13.56
N SER A 329 -6.77 2.48 -13.78
CA SER A 329 -6.27 1.53 -12.79
C SER A 329 -5.41 2.19 -11.70
N ASP A 330 -4.93 3.40 -11.98
CA ASP A 330 -4.04 4.18 -11.14
C ASP A 330 -4.82 5.33 -10.48
N SER A 331 -5.08 5.19 -9.19
CA SER A 331 -5.88 6.15 -8.41
C SER A 331 -5.27 7.54 -8.34
N ASP A 332 -3.94 7.66 -8.38
CA ASP A 332 -3.24 8.95 -8.37
C ASP A 332 -3.51 9.71 -9.67
N LYS A 333 -3.46 9.01 -10.80
CA LYS A 333 -3.78 9.61 -12.11
C LYS A 333 -5.26 9.97 -12.22
N VAL A 334 -6.17 9.16 -11.67
CA VAL A 334 -7.61 9.45 -11.68
C VAL A 334 -7.92 10.66 -10.80
N ALA A 335 -7.33 10.74 -9.61
CA ALA A 335 -7.49 11.88 -8.70
C ALA A 335 -6.90 13.18 -9.28
N ASP A 336 -5.70 13.11 -9.88
CA ASP A 336 -5.09 14.25 -10.57
C ASP A 336 -5.95 14.74 -11.75
N ALA A 337 -6.45 13.82 -12.59
CA ALA A 337 -7.36 14.15 -13.68
C ALA A 337 -8.68 14.73 -13.17
N PHE A 338 -9.26 14.17 -12.10
CA PHE A 338 -10.47 14.68 -11.46
C PHE A 338 -10.28 16.12 -11.00
N LEU A 339 -9.20 16.41 -10.25
CA LEU A 339 -8.94 17.76 -9.73
C LEU A 339 -8.71 18.77 -10.88
N LYS A 340 -7.90 18.38 -11.87
CA LYS A 340 -7.63 19.18 -13.07
C LYS A 340 -8.90 19.54 -13.85
N ILE A 341 -9.77 18.56 -14.11
CA ILE A 341 -11.01 18.79 -14.86
C ILE A 341 -12.01 19.58 -14.01
N SER A 342 -12.12 19.26 -12.72
CA SER A 342 -13.03 19.94 -11.80
C SER A 342 -12.63 21.40 -11.55
N SER A 343 -11.34 21.74 -11.68
CA SER A 343 -10.85 23.12 -11.60
C SER A 343 -11.41 24.02 -12.70
N LEU A 344 -11.87 23.44 -13.82
CA LEU A 344 -12.48 24.17 -14.95
C LEU A 344 -13.95 24.50 -14.74
N TYR A 345 -14.55 24.02 -13.64
CA TYR A 345 -15.96 24.28 -13.35
C TYR A 345 -16.23 25.79 -13.29
N SER A 346 -17.26 26.22 -14.01
CA SER A 346 -17.71 27.61 -14.05
C SER A 346 -19.23 27.65 -14.25
N ASP A 347 -19.84 28.83 -14.06
CA ASP A 347 -21.28 29.01 -14.27
C ASP A 347 -21.69 29.05 -15.76
N ASP A 348 -20.70 28.99 -16.68
CA ASP A 348 -20.98 28.83 -18.11
C ASP A 348 -21.60 27.45 -18.39
N HIS A 349 -22.75 27.44 -19.07
CA HIS A 349 -23.53 26.23 -19.28
C HIS A 349 -22.78 25.18 -20.12
N GLU A 350 -22.00 25.59 -21.13
CA GLU A 350 -21.27 24.64 -21.98
C GLU A 350 -20.06 24.05 -21.26
N VAL A 351 -19.32 24.90 -20.53
CA VAL A 351 -18.16 24.45 -19.74
C VAL A 351 -18.61 23.55 -18.59
N LYS A 352 -19.66 23.94 -17.86
CA LYS A 352 -20.24 23.13 -16.78
C LYS A 352 -20.67 21.77 -17.28
N LYS A 353 -21.43 21.71 -18.37
CA LYS A 353 -21.88 20.45 -18.97
C LYS A 353 -20.69 19.58 -19.38
N ALA A 354 -19.69 20.17 -20.03
CA ALA A 354 -18.49 19.46 -20.45
C ALA A 354 -17.70 18.85 -19.28
N VAL A 355 -17.54 19.60 -18.18
CA VAL A 355 -16.86 19.13 -16.98
C VAL A 355 -17.61 17.95 -16.38
N LEU A 356 -18.92 18.08 -16.15
CA LEU A 356 -19.73 17.04 -15.51
C LEU A 356 -19.78 15.76 -16.36
N GLU A 357 -20.00 15.85 -17.68
CA GLU A 357 -20.02 14.67 -18.56
C GLU A 357 -18.65 13.96 -18.61
N THR A 358 -17.57 14.73 -18.58
CA THR A 358 -16.20 14.19 -18.56
C THR A 358 -15.92 13.44 -17.26
N ILE A 359 -16.30 14.03 -16.13
CA ILE A 359 -16.12 13.43 -14.81
C ILE A 359 -16.99 12.19 -14.64
N ASP A 360 -18.26 12.25 -15.03
CA ASP A 360 -19.15 11.08 -14.99
C ASP A 360 -18.57 9.93 -15.79
N THR A 361 -18.02 10.22 -16.96
CA THR A 361 -17.43 9.18 -17.81
C THR A 361 -16.13 8.62 -17.21
N LEU A 362 -15.31 9.47 -16.57
CA LEU A 362 -14.08 9.06 -15.87
C LEU A 362 -14.40 8.18 -14.65
N LEU A 363 -15.28 8.66 -13.76
CA LEU A 363 -15.63 7.97 -12.52
C LEU A 363 -16.46 6.71 -12.77
N LYS A 364 -17.41 6.71 -13.73
CA LYS A 364 -18.11 5.48 -14.14
C LYS A 364 -17.11 4.38 -14.51
N LYS A 365 -16.05 4.70 -15.24
CA LYS A 365 -15.05 3.72 -15.65
C LYS A 365 -14.11 3.32 -14.51
N ALA A 366 -13.72 4.27 -13.66
CA ALA A 366 -12.90 3.99 -12.49
C ALA A 366 -13.63 3.12 -11.46
N PHE A 367 -14.94 3.35 -11.26
CA PHE A 367 -15.76 2.65 -10.27
C PHE A 367 -16.39 1.36 -10.81
N PHE A 368 -16.46 1.17 -12.13
CA PHE A 368 -16.85 -0.11 -12.74
C PHE A 368 -15.87 -1.26 -12.41
N GLY A 369 -14.68 -0.94 -11.92
CA GLY A 369 -13.72 -1.92 -11.42
C GLY A 369 -14.13 -2.52 -10.08
N SER A 370 -13.21 -2.51 -9.12
CA SER A 370 -13.46 -3.03 -7.77
C SER A 370 -13.85 -1.91 -6.80
N SER A 371 -14.59 -2.25 -5.73
CA SER A 371 -14.85 -1.33 -4.61
C SER A 371 -13.56 -0.73 -4.06
N LEU A 372 -12.49 -1.51 -4.02
CA LEU A 372 -11.13 -1.10 -3.64
C LEU A 372 -10.57 0.04 -4.51
N GLN A 373 -10.85 0.05 -5.82
CA GLN A 373 -10.40 1.09 -6.73
C GLN A 373 -11.12 2.41 -6.47
N THR A 374 -12.40 2.34 -6.11
CA THR A 374 -13.17 3.52 -5.67
C THR A 374 -12.64 4.06 -4.35
N TYR A 375 -12.32 3.18 -3.41
CA TYR A 375 -11.73 3.55 -2.12
C TYR A 375 -10.35 4.21 -2.29
N SER A 376 -9.50 3.61 -3.12
CA SER A 376 -8.17 4.13 -3.41
C SER A 376 -8.25 5.50 -4.07
N PHE A 377 -9.16 5.70 -5.03
CA PHE A 377 -9.43 7.02 -5.60
C PHE A 377 -9.86 8.05 -4.55
N LEU A 378 -10.86 7.73 -3.70
CA LEU A 378 -11.37 8.68 -2.72
C LEU A 378 -10.34 9.03 -1.64
N SER A 379 -9.58 8.03 -1.18
CA SER A 379 -8.50 8.25 -0.20
C SER A 379 -7.41 9.15 -0.79
N THR A 380 -6.97 8.87 -2.02
CA THR A 380 -5.99 9.73 -2.72
C THR A 380 -6.55 11.14 -2.93
N LEU A 381 -7.82 11.27 -3.34
CA LEU A 381 -8.46 12.57 -3.51
C LEU A 381 -8.48 13.38 -2.21
N LEU A 382 -8.84 12.75 -1.09
CA LEU A 382 -8.84 13.40 0.23
C LEU A 382 -7.43 13.82 0.65
N VAL A 383 -6.41 13.01 0.38
CA VAL A 383 -5.00 13.37 0.64
C VAL A 383 -4.58 14.58 -0.22
N MET A 384 -4.91 14.57 -1.51
CA MET A 384 -4.59 15.68 -2.44
C MET A 384 -5.34 16.97 -2.07
N LEU A 385 -6.57 16.87 -1.53
CA LEU A 385 -7.33 18.01 -1.01
C LEU A 385 -6.85 18.47 0.38
N GLY A 386 -5.90 17.75 1.00
CA GLY A 386 -5.40 18.03 2.35
C GLY A 386 -6.35 17.64 3.48
N LEU A 387 -7.40 16.88 3.17
CA LEU A 387 -8.44 16.43 4.12
C LEU A 387 -8.07 15.14 4.85
N LEU A 388 -7.06 14.41 4.34
CA LEU A 388 -6.54 13.16 4.92
C LEU A 388 -4.99 13.20 4.93
N LYS A 389 -4.35 12.71 5.99
CA LYS A 389 -2.88 12.57 6.05
C LYS A 389 -2.47 11.36 5.19
N GLY A 390 -1.53 11.54 4.27
CA GLY A 390 -1.01 10.46 3.43
C GLY A 390 0.43 10.10 3.80
N GLU A 391 0.84 8.86 3.53
CA GLU A 391 2.18 8.35 3.85
C GLU A 391 3.29 8.83 2.87
N GLY A 392 2.90 9.47 1.76
CA GLY A 392 3.80 9.95 0.72
C GLY A 392 3.89 11.46 0.63
N LYS A 393 4.93 11.97 -0.06
CA LYS A 393 5.02 13.38 -0.48
C LYS A 393 4.03 13.67 -1.62
N VAL A 394 2.73 13.55 -1.34
CA VAL A 394 1.66 13.89 -2.28
C VAL A 394 1.48 15.41 -2.27
N LYS A 395 1.53 16.03 -3.45
CA LYS A 395 1.37 17.47 -3.59
C LYS A 395 -0.09 17.85 -3.29
N LYS A 396 -0.30 18.54 -2.17
CA LYS A 396 -1.61 19.09 -1.80
C LYS A 396 -2.02 20.18 -2.81
N VAL A 397 -3.28 20.21 -3.17
CA VAL A 397 -3.87 21.17 -4.10
C VAL A 397 -4.76 22.13 -3.34
N GLN A 398 -4.72 23.42 -3.71
CA GLN A 398 -5.67 24.39 -3.18
C GLN A 398 -7.10 24.00 -3.55
N VAL A 399 -7.97 23.85 -2.55
CA VAL A 399 -9.37 23.46 -2.79
C VAL A 399 -10.12 24.60 -3.49
N LEU A 400 -10.64 24.32 -4.69
CA LEU A 400 -11.46 25.25 -5.47
C LEU A 400 -12.95 24.87 -5.36
N PRO A 401 -13.88 25.83 -5.52
CA PRO A 401 -15.32 25.55 -5.52
C PRO A 401 -15.74 24.42 -6.46
N GLY A 402 -15.12 24.36 -7.64
CA GLY A 402 -15.38 23.34 -8.64
C GLY A 402 -15.14 21.92 -8.15
N HIS A 403 -14.13 21.69 -7.31
CA HIS A 403 -13.82 20.35 -6.79
C HIS A 403 -14.99 19.79 -5.97
N LEU A 404 -15.61 20.62 -5.12
CA LEU A 404 -16.71 20.20 -4.26
C LEU A 404 -18.05 20.12 -5.01
N LEU A 405 -18.32 21.03 -5.94
CA LEU A 405 -19.56 21.02 -6.74
C LEU A 405 -19.61 19.85 -7.72
N VAL A 406 -18.47 19.47 -8.29
CA VAL A 406 -18.38 18.27 -9.13
C VAL A 406 -18.53 17.01 -8.28
N LEU A 407 -17.95 16.98 -7.08
CA LEU A 407 -18.12 15.87 -6.14
C LEU A 407 -19.59 15.74 -5.69
N GLU A 408 -20.27 16.86 -5.45
CA GLU A 408 -21.71 16.92 -5.15
C GLU A 408 -22.54 16.28 -6.27
N HIS A 409 -22.24 16.64 -7.53
CA HIS A 409 -22.89 16.02 -8.69
C HIS A 409 -22.62 14.52 -8.74
N ALA A 410 -21.36 14.10 -8.56
CA ALA A 410 -20.94 12.70 -8.64
C ALA A 410 -21.63 11.83 -7.57
N VAL A 411 -21.73 12.30 -6.33
CA VAL A 411 -22.40 11.58 -5.21
C VAL A 411 -23.88 11.30 -5.50
N GLN A 412 -24.52 12.13 -6.31
CA GLN A 412 -25.93 11.94 -6.71
C GLN A 412 -26.11 10.95 -7.87
N GLN A 413 -25.04 10.47 -8.49
CA GLN A 413 -25.12 9.56 -9.62
C GLN A 413 -25.21 8.09 -9.18
N ASP A 414 -25.83 7.28 -10.04
CA ASP A 414 -26.07 5.85 -9.83
C ASP A 414 -24.78 5.01 -9.73
N TYR A 415 -23.69 5.49 -10.31
CA TYR A 415 -22.39 4.82 -10.27
C TYR A 415 -21.61 5.06 -8.98
N PHE A 416 -22.02 6.04 -8.15
CA PHE A 416 -21.27 6.40 -6.95
C PHE A 416 -21.60 5.42 -5.82
N PRO A 417 -20.61 4.69 -5.26
CA PRO A 417 -20.90 3.67 -4.25
C PRO A 417 -21.30 4.29 -2.92
N GLN A 418 -22.46 3.86 -2.41
CA GLN A 418 -23.06 4.40 -1.19
C GLN A 418 -22.19 4.19 0.05
N ASP A 419 -21.50 3.04 0.14
CA ASP A 419 -20.59 2.70 1.24
C ASP A 419 -19.47 3.71 1.48
N HIS A 420 -19.13 4.51 0.45
CA HIS A 420 -18.04 5.47 0.50
C HIS A 420 -18.50 6.90 0.78
N ALA A 421 -19.81 7.14 0.85
CA ALA A 421 -20.38 8.43 1.26
C ALA A 421 -20.02 8.76 2.72
N SER A 422 -19.87 7.74 3.57
CA SER A 422 -19.49 7.89 4.99
C SER A 422 -18.09 8.48 5.16
N LEU A 423 -17.15 8.03 4.32
CA LEU A 423 -15.78 8.53 4.29
C LEU A 423 -15.76 10.01 3.90
N LEU A 424 -16.45 10.36 2.81
CA LEU A 424 -16.56 11.75 2.38
C LEU A 424 -17.24 12.64 3.42
N ASP A 425 -18.36 12.18 4.01
CA ASP A 425 -19.08 12.91 5.05
C ASP A 425 -18.17 13.21 6.25
N THR A 426 -17.46 12.20 6.75
CA THR A 426 -16.56 12.33 7.92
C THR A 426 -15.49 13.40 7.71
N PHE A 427 -14.80 13.38 6.57
CA PHE A 427 -13.67 14.27 6.33
C PHE A 427 -14.10 15.66 5.85
N VAL A 428 -15.18 15.76 5.07
CA VAL A 428 -15.72 17.05 4.61
C VAL A 428 -16.38 17.80 5.78
N ALA A 429 -17.07 17.10 6.68
CA ALA A 429 -17.68 17.71 7.87
C ALA A 429 -16.63 18.30 8.82
N ARG A 430 -15.51 17.61 9.06
CA ARG A 430 -14.49 18.01 10.04
C ARG A 430 -13.52 19.08 9.54
N ALA A 431 -13.40 19.28 8.22
CA ALA A 431 -12.41 20.18 7.62
C ALA A 431 -12.85 21.66 7.55
N PHE A 432 -13.22 22.26 8.69
CA PHE A 432 -13.70 23.64 8.73
C PHE A 432 -12.66 24.66 8.27
N SER A 433 -11.40 24.55 8.68
CA SER A 433 -10.34 25.53 8.38
C SER A 433 -9.86 25.49 6.93
N LEU A 434 -9.79 24.30 6.33
CA LEU A 434 -9.34 24.09 4.95
C LEU A 434 -10.40 24.47 3.91
N LEU A 435 -11.68 24.39 4.29
CA LEU A 435 -12.82 24.64 3.40
C LEU A 435 -13.50 25.99 3.64
N ILE A 436 -12.92 26.91 4.43
CA ILE A 436 -13.52 28.23 4.73
C ILE A 436 -13.87 28.98 3.44
N LYS A 437 -12.97 28.98 2.45
CA LYS A 437 -13.16 29.68 1.16
C LYS A 437 -14.20 29.01 0.25
N THR A 438 -14.60 27.79 0.56
CA THR A 438 -15.54 26.97 -0.23
C THR A 438 -16.72 26.50 0.63
N GLU A 439 -17.03 27.20 1.73
CA GLU A 439 -18.03 26.80 2.72
C GLU A 439 -19.42 26.63 2.11
N TYR A 440 -19.81 27.47 1.16
CA TYR A 440 -21.09 27.35 0.45
C TYR A 440 -21.17 26.06 -0.38
N CYS A 441 -20.07 25.65 -1.03
CA CYS A 441 -20.02 24.37 -1.76
C CYS A 441 -20.03 23.18 -0.80
N ARG A 442 -19.34 23.30 0.34
CA ARG A 442 -19.38 22.30 1.41
C ARG A 442 -20.82 22.10 1.90
N ALA A 443 -21.54 23.19 2.17
CA ALA A 443 -22.94 23.14 2.59
C ALA A 443 -23.87 22.54 1.53
N SER A 444 -23.50 22.63 0.24
CA SER A 444 -24.22 22.01 -0.88
C SER A 444 -23.96 20.50 -0.99
N LEU A 445 -22.75 20.05 -0.65
CA LEU A 445 -22.32 18.63 -0.70
C LEU A 445 -22.85 17.78 0.47
N MET A 446 -23.02 18.36 1.67
CA MET A 446 -23.46 17.60 2.85
C MET A 446 -24.85 16.94 2.71
N PRO A 447 -25.91 17.60 2.21
CA PRO A 447 -27.23 16.99 2.14
C PRO A 447 -27.32 15.75 1.22
N PRO A 448 -26.70 15.73 0.01
CA PRO A 448 -26.59 14.51 -0.78
C PRO A 448 -25.91 13.35 -0.05
N LEU A 449 -24.81 13.61 0.67
CA LEU A 449 -24.10 12.59 1.43
C LEU A 449 -24.98 11.99 2.55
N ILE A 450 -25.65 12.85 3.32
CA ILE A 450 -26.59 12.42 4.37
C ILE A 450 -27.75 11.61 3.78
N THR A 451 -28.26 12.00 2.61
CA THR A 451 -29.36 11.29 1.94
C THR A 451 -28.94 9.88 1.50
N VAL A 452 -27.71 9.75 0.96
CA VAL A 452 -27.14 8.45 0.59
C VAL A 452 -26.94 7.58 1.82
N LEU A 453 -26.42 8.15 2.92
CA LEU A 453 -26.20 7.43 4.18
C LEU A 453 -27.49 6.96 4.85
N ALA A 454 -28.57 7.73 4.76
CA ALA A 454 -29.87 7.35 5.31
C ALA A 454 -30.61 6.27 4.50
N ALA A 455 -30.15 5.98 3.28
CA ALA A 455 -30.71 4.95 2.40
C ALA A 455 -30.02 3.58 2.54
N MET A 456 -28.90 3.53 3.27
CA MET A 456 -28.19 2.32 3.69
C MET A 456 -28.79 1.79 4.99
#